data_AF-A0A0F9T1T7-F1
#
_entry.id   AF-A0A0F9T1T7-F1
#
_cell.length_a   1.000
_cell.length_b   1.000
_cell.length_c   1.000
_cell.angle_alpha   90.00
_cell.angle_beta   90.00
_cell.angle_gamma   90.00
#
_symmetry.space_group_name_H-M   'P 1'
#
loop_
_entity.id
_entity.type
_entity.pdbx_description
1 polymer ?
#
loop_
_entity_poly.entity_id
_entity_poly.type
_entity_poly.pdbx_seq_one_letter_code
_entity_poly.pdbx_strand_id
1 'polypeptide(L)'
;GIIFSVSHPVASTKAFGRSVRAAVSLKYSDDIERITRTTRFGKMADKFGVHSSPTGFAAKLSAKEELYTSRLAEKIPGIAQSERAFTTFLNQQRREVFAVQAKKWIRQGITPDKNQKSYQQLATFINHATGRGSFENLRPGALTALNATFFSPRFQVSRVQVIGDLISPKTTTLARKVIARDLAEFYATGMGILAMAKMGGADVEADPRSSDFGKIKVGDTRYNYWGGFQPLATLTGRLVSGQIKQTATGKIKKKDRVSLGIDNTVIQFLRTKLSPVPGRVADVFFEETILGEAVEPTAKFAGKAAFESLVPLFIQDTIDAWRFQGFDAQFPLSATLAFTGIGVQTWEVAPFAELELQKDSLARQTYGKNYDQLSFSEVSMLDGDILINHPGITELEREAKFSSEGIRFHLKIAREDRKSERLLEKRIDKDLLADLNDIKLRVGGVNRIFGNWRLNDEQYKEYQERVAKNVNSLFKEMKPLWNTKNKEGKFELMSTLLRSAKLLAADEMKIGSME
;
A
#
# COMPACT_ATOMS: atom_id res chain seq x y z
N GLY A 1 -9.81 -17.72 -2.77
CA GLY A 1 -10.75 -18.41 -1.89
C GLY A 1 -11.95 -17.55 -1.55
N ILE A 2 -11.72 -16.28 -1.20
CA ILE A 2 -12.74 -15.38 -0.62
C ILE A 2 -14.10 -15.33 -1.34
N ILE A 3 -14.13 -15.33 -2.68
CA ILE A 3 -15.41 -15.37 -3.45
C ILE A 3 -16.20 -16.62 -3.06
N PHE A 4 -15.58 -17.79 -3.09
CA PHE A 4 -16.24 -19.07 -2.79
C PHE A 4 -16.49 -19.28 -1.31
N SER A 5 -15.74 -18.62 -0.42
CA SER A 5 -16.09 -18.59 1.00
C SER A 5 -17.49 -18.01 1.23
N VAL A 6 -17.94 -17.12 0.33
CA VAL A 6 -19.26 -16.47 0.38
C VAL A 6 -20.28 -17.16 -0.51
N SER A 7 -19.97 -17.41 -1.79
CA SER A 7 -20.93 -18.01 -2.74
C SER A 7 -21.08 -19.53 -2.60
N HIS A 8 -20.13 -20.20 -1.95
CA HIS A 8 -20.19 -21.63 -1.68
C HIS A 8 -19.79 -21.94 -0.22
N PRO A 9 -20.53 -21.42 0.77
CA PRO A 9 -20.11 -21.45 2.17
C PRO A 9 -19.99 -22.89 2.68
N VAL A 10 -20.91 -23.79 2.30
CA VAL A 10 -20.87 -25.21 2.69
C VAL A 10 -19.61 -25.91 2.16
N ALA A 11 -19.23 -25.66 0.90
CA ALA A 11 -18.02 -26.24 0.31
C ALA A 11 -16.77 -25.71 1.03
N SER A 12 -16.76 -24.40 1.30
CA SER A 12 -15.66 -23.71 1.97
C SER A 12 -15.50 -24.14 3.44
N THR A 13 -16.58 -24.31 4.19
CA THR A 13 -16.54 -24.81 5.58
C THR A 13 -16.03 -26.26 5.63
N LYS A 14 -16.45 -27.11 4.68
CA LYS A 14 -15.91 -28.48 4.57
C LYS A 14 -14.41 -28.48 4.25
N ALA A 15 -13.98 -27.63 3.33
CA ALA A 15 -12.57 -27.46 2.99
C ALA A 15 -11.76 -26.93 4.19
N PHE A 16 -12.32 -25.99 4.96
CA PHE A 16 -11.71 -25.45 6.18
C PHE A 16 -11.53 -26.52 7.26
N GLY A 17 -12.55 -27.33 7.54
CA GLY A 17 -12.43 -28.43 8.48
C GLY A 17 -11.38 -29.48 8.07
N ARG A 18 -11.20 -29.69 6.76
CA ARG A 18 -10.11 -30.53 6.23
C ARG A 18 -8.74 -29.84 6.39
N SER A 19 -8.63 -28.54 6.13
CA SER A 19 -7.36 -27.83 6.27
C SER A 19 -6.86 -27.75 7.72
N VAL A 20 -7.75 -27.57 8.70
CA VAL A 20 -7.37 -27.57 10.11
C VAL A 20 -6.76 -28.92 10.52
N ARG A 21 -7.36 -30.04 10.10
CA ARG A 21 -6.79 -31.37 10.33
C ARG A 21 -5.49 -31.60 9.57
N ALA A 22 -5.38 -31.08 8.35
CA ALA A 22 -4.17 -31.15 7.55
C ALA A 22 -3.01 -30.35 8.17
N ALA A 23 -3.28 -29.22 8.83
CA ALA A 23 -2.27 -28.39 9.47
C ALA A 23 -1.36 -29.23 10.39
N VAL A 24 -1.97 -30.11 11.18
CA VAL A 24 -1.28 -30.96 12.17
C VAL A 24 -0.87 -32.34 11.65
N SER A 25 -1.28 -32.74 10.44
CA SER A 25 -1.02 -34.08 9.90
C SER A 25 -0.72 -34.08 8.40
N LEU A 26 0.56 -34.33 8.06
CA LEU A 26 1.00 -34.52 6.66
C LEU A 26 0.28 -35.70 6.01
N LYS A 27 0.20 -36.84 6.69
CA LYS A 27 -0.49 -38.04 6.19
C LYS A 27 -1.94 -37.74 5.82
N TYR A 28 -2.67 -37.02 6.69
CA TYR A 28 -4.04 -36.64 6.40
C TYR A 28 -4.15 -35.72 5.18
N SER A 29 -3.25 -34.74 5.03
CA SER A 29 -3.21 -33.85 3.86
C SER A 29 -3.03 -34.63 2.55
N ASP A 30 -2.14 -35.61 2.53
CA ASP A 30 -1.88 -36.41 1.34
C ASP A 30 -3.06 -37.35 1.04
N ASP A 31 -3.61 -37.98 2.08
CA ASP A 31 -4.73 -38.91 1.94
C ASP A 31 -6.01 -38.21 1.50
N ILE A 32 -6.33 -37.04 2.05
CA ILE A 32 -7.53 -36.30 1.65
C ILE A 32 -7.46 -35.82 0.20
N GLU A 33 -6.27 -35.40 -0.27
CA GLU A 33 -6.07 -35.02 -1.66
C GLU A 33 -6.25 -36.24 -2.57
N ARG A 34 -5.63 -37.37 -2.23
CA ARG A 34 -5.77 -38.63 -2.97
C ARG A 34 -7.23 -39.08 -3.06
N ILE A 35 -7.94 -39.13 -1.92
CA ILE A 35 -9.34 -39.54 -1.85
C ILE A 35 -10.22 -38.63 -2.70
N THR A 36 -10.03 -37.31 -2.59
CA THR A 36 -10.87 -36.35 -3.33
C THR A 36 -10.66 -36.50 -4.83
N ARG A 37 -9.42 -36.74 -5.26
CA ARG A 37 -9.05 -36.97 -6.67
C ARG A 37 -9.62 -38.25 -7.27
N THR A 38 -9.74 -39.32 -6.49
CA THR A 38 -10.24 -40.61 -7.01
C THR A 38 -11.75 -40.66 -7.17
N THR A 39 -12.49 -39.73 -6.54
CA THR A 39 -13.95 -39.62 -6.73
C THR A 39 -14.33 -39.33 -8.19
N ARG A 40 -15.56 -39.69 -8.59
CA ARG A 40 -16.10 -39.38 -9.92
C ARG A 40 -15.93 -37.89 -10.28
N PHE A 41 -16.28 -37.00 -9.37
CA PHE A 41 -16.18 -35.56 -9.59
C PHE A 41 -14.75 -35.03 -9.46
N GLY A 42 -13.89 -35.67 -8.66
CA GLY A 42 -12.45 -35.37 -8.61
C GLY A 42 -11.73 -35.65 -9.91
N LYS A 43 -11.96 -36.84 -10.49
CA LYS A 43 -11.45 -37.20 -11.82
C LYS A 43 -11.96 -36.26 -12.91
N MET A 44 -13.23 -35.85 -12.80
CA MET A 44 -13.82 -34.87 -13.70
C MET A 44 -13.16 -33.49 -13.54
N ALA A 45 -12.96 -33.02 -12.32
CA ALA A 45 -12.28 -31.76 -12.03
C ALA A 45 -10.87 -31.75 -12.64
N ASP A 46 -10.11 -32.85 -12.48
CA ASP A 46 -8.79 -33.02 -13.10
C ASP A 46 -8.87 -32.98 -14.64
N LYS A 47 -9.81 -33.72 -15.24
CA LYS A 47 -10.04 -33.75 -16.70
C LYS A 47 -10.29 -32.35 -17.27
N PHE A 48 -10.99 -31.50 -16.52
CA PHE A 48 -11.37 -30.16 -16.95
C PHE A 48 -10.38 -29.07 -16.54
N GLY A 49 -9.33 -29.41 -15.79
CA GLY A 49 -8.23 -28.49 -15.47
C GLY A 49 -8.37 -27.74 -14.14
N VAL A 50 -9.16 -28.24 -13.19
CA VAL A 50 -9.15 -27.70 -11.82
C VAL A 50 -7.78 -27.96 -11.20
N HIS A 51 -7.08 -26.89 -10.83
CA HIS A 51 -5.70 -27.00 -10.37
C HIS A 51 -5.62 -27.62 -8.97
N SER A 52 -4.56 -28.40 -8.73
CA SER A 52 -4.20 -28.85 -7.40
C SER A 52 -2.72 -28.69 -7.18
N SER A 53 -2.41 -28.05 -6.07
CA SER A 53 -1.06 -27.64 -5.74
C SER A 53 -0.43 -28.71 -4.86
N PRO A 54 0.76 -29.22 -5.24
CA PRO A 54 1.50 -30.15 -4.39
C PRO A 54 2.03 -29.44 -3.15
N THR A 55 2.13 -30.17 -2.04
CA THR A 55 2.75 -29.74 -0.78
C THR A 55 4.09 -30.45 -0.56
N GLY A 56 4.96 -29.86 0.26
CA GLY A 56 6.19 -30.49 0.75
C GLY A 56 7.46 -30.22 -0.07
N PHE A 57 8.60 -30.56 0.51
CA PHE A 57 9.93 -30.13 0.07
C PHE A 57 10.33 -30.59 -1.34
N ALA A 58 9.87 -31.77 -1.76
CA ALA A 58 10.18 -32.35 -3.07
C ALA A 58 9.35 -31.74 -4.23
N ALA A 59 8.32 -30.94 -3.93
CA ALA A 59 7.47 -30.34 -4.95
C ALA A 59 8.22 -29.26 -5.75
N LYS A 60 7.90 -29.15 -7.05
CA LYS A 60 8.38 -28.04 -7.88
C LYS A 60 7.81 -26.73 -7.34
N LEU A 61 8.68 -25.76 -7.04
CA LEU A 61 8.30 -24.45 -6.48
C LEU A 61 7.24 -23.72 -7.33
N SER A 62 7.33 -23.83 -8.65
CA SER A 62 6.36 -23.22 -9.57
C SER A 62 4.96 -23.83 -9.52
N ALA A 63 4.80 -25.02 -8.95
CA ALA A 63 3.53 -25.70 -8.78
C ALA A 63 2.90 -25.46 -7.39
N LYS A 64 3.70 -25.05 -6.40
CA LYS A 64 3.23 -24.70 -5.04
C LYS A 64 2.39 -23.42 -5.03
N GLU A 65 1.64 -23.20 -3.95
CA GLU A 65 0.93 -21.93 -3.72
C GLU A 65 1.94 -20.79 -3.56
N GLU A 66 1.75 -19.68 -4.30
CA GLU A 66 2.80 -18.65 -4.49
C GLU A 66 3.22 -17.97 -3.18
N LEU A 67 2.31 -17.95 -2.21
CA LEU A 67 2.52 -17.44 -0.86
C LEU A 67 3.53 -18.25 -0.04
N TYR A 68 3.88 -19.47 -0.46
CA TYR A 68 4.77 -20.41 0.26
C TYR A 68 5.93 -20.91 -0.62
N THR A 69 6.47 -20.06 -1.49
CA THR A 69 7.50 -20.43 -2.49
C THR A 69 8.94 -20.54 -1.93
N SER A 70 9.13 -20.53 -0.61
CA SER A 70 10.46 -20.63 0.01
C SER A 70 10.69 -21.97 0.70
N ARG A 71 11.65 -22.74 0.17
CA ARG A 71 12.13 -23.99 0.78
C ARG A 71 12.79 -23.80 2.14
N LEU A 72 13.33 -22.60 2.40
CA LEU A 72 13.94 -22.26 3.68
C LEU A 72 12.87 -21.94 4.73
N ALA A 73 11.78 -21.27 4.31
CA ALA A 73 10.65 -20.96 5.19
C ALA A 73 9.95 -22.23 5.70
N GLU A 74 9.89 -23.29 4.89
CA GLU A 74 9.34 -24.60 5.27
C GLU A 74 10.06 -25.25 6.47
N LYS A 75 11.29 -24.87 6.78
CA LYS A 75 12.03 -25.40 7.93
C LYS A 75 11.66 -24.71 9.24
N ILE A 76 10.93 -23.60 9.19
CA ILE A 76 10.52 -22.84 10.38
C ILE A 76 9.28 -23.51 10.98
N PRO A 77 9.29 -23.86 12.29
CA PRO A 77 8.12 -24.42 12.96
C PRO A 77 6.88 -23.52 12.79
N GLY A 78 5.74 -24.11 12.43
CA GLY A 78 4.48 -23.40 12.19
C GLY A 78 4.25 -23.03 10.71
N ILE A 79 5.30 -22.71 9.94
CA ILE A 79 5.15 -22.32 8.53
C ILE A 79 4.76 -23.51 7.66
N ALA A 80 5.39 -24.68 7.85
CA ALA A 80 5.04 -25.90 7.10
C ALA A 80 3.60 -26.38 7.38
N GLN A 81 3.16 -26.26 8.63
CA GLN A 81 1.78 -26.54 9.04
C GLN A 81 0.81 -25.57 8.36
N SER A 82 1.17 -24.29 8.32
CA SER A 82 0.38 -23.26 7.66
C SER A 82 0.31 -23.42 6.15
N GLU A 83 1.43 -23.72 5.48
CA GLU A 83 1.47 -24.04 4.03
C GLU A 83 0.52 -25.20 3.73
N ARG A 84 0.63 -26.27 4.51
CA ARG A 84 -0.20 -27.46 4.35
C ARG A 84 -1.68 -27.13 4.54
N ALA A 85 -2.04 -26.43 5.62
CA ALA A 85 -3.41 -26.00 5.86
C ALA A 85 -3.94 -25.17 4.69
N PHE A 86 -3.20 -24.15 4.27
CA PHE A 86 -3.59 -23.25 3.18
C PHE A 86 -3.74 -23.99 1.85
N THR A 87 -2.80 -24.87 1.51
CA THR A 87 -2.82 -25.63 0.26
C THR A 87 -3.96 -26.65 0.25
N THR A 88 -4.17 -27.37 1.35
CA THR A 88 -5.31 -28.28 1.50
C THR A 88 -6.63 -27.50 1.38
N PHE A 89 -6.76 -26.35 2.04
CA PHE A 89 -7.96 -25.52 1.96
C PHE A 89 -8.31 -25.19 0.51
N LEU A 90 -7.36 -24.63 -0.24
CA LEU A 90 -7.61 -24.22 -1.61
C LEU A 90 -7.86 -25.39 -2.56
N ASN A 91 -7.09 -26.47 -2.47
CA ASN A 91 -7.31 -27.67 -3.30
C ASN A 91 -8.71 -28.26 -3.06
N GLN A 92 -9.09 -28.40 -1.79
CA GLN A 92 -10.38 -28.97 -1.41
C GLN A 92 -11.53 -28.03 -1.78
N GLN A 93 -11.39 -26.71 -1.57
CA GLN A 93 -12.40 -25.73 -1.97
C GLN A 93 -12.63 -25.74 -3.48
N ARG A 94 -11.57 -25.71 -4.30
CA ARG A 94 -11.67 -25.76 -5.77
C ARG A 94 -12.44 -27.01 -6.25
N ARG A 95 -12.09 -28.17 -5.70
CA ARG A 95 -12.70 -29.46 -6.07
C ARG A 95 -14.16 -29.55 -5.64
N GLU A 96 -14.48 -29.13 -4.43
CA GLU A 96 -15.85 -29.16 -3.91
C GLU A 96 -16.76 -28.19 -4.67
N VAL A 97 -16.30 -26.96 -4.96
CA VAL A 97 -17.05 -25.99 -5.78
C VAL A 97 -17.33 -26.55 -7.18
N PHE A 98 -16.31 -27.13 -7.82
CA PHE A 98 -16.49 -27.79 -9.12
C PHE A 98 -17.49 -28.93 -9.04
N ALA A 99 -17.37 -29.81 -8.04
CA ALA A 99 -18.24 -30.96 -7.87
C ALA A 99 -19.71 -30.56 -7.64
N VAL A 100 -19.96 -29.55 -6.81
CA VAL A 100 -21.30 -29.00 -6.55
C VAL A 100 -21.93 -28.50 -7.85
N GLN A 101 -21.20 -27.68 -8.62
CA GLN A 101 -21.73 -27.11 -9.85
C GLN A 101 -21.89 -28.15 -10.97
N ALA A 102 -20.93 -29.07 -11.12
CA ALA A 102 -21.01 -30.19 -12.06
C ALA A 102 -22.21 -31.10 -11.75
N LYS A 103 -22.44 -31.44 -10.48
CA LYS A 103 -23.59 -32.24 -10.05
C LYS A 103 -24.91 -31.54 -10.38
N LYS A 104 -24.99 -30.22 -10.19
CA LYS A 104 -26.15 -29.40 -10.58
C LYS A 104 -26.40 -29.45 -12.08
N TRP A 105 -25.36 -29.25 -12.89
CA TRP A 105 -25.46 -29.31 -14.35
C TRP A 105 -25.89 -30.69 -14.87
N ILE A 106 -25.30 -31.77 -14.34
CA ILE A 106 -25.68 -33.14 -14.75
C ILE A 106 -27.17 -33.41 -14.44
N ARG A 107 -27.67 -32.99 -13.28
CA ARG A 107 -29.10 -33.10 -12.94
C ARG A 107 -30.02 -32.31 -13.88
N GLN A 108 -29.50 -31.26 -14.51
CA GLN A 108 -30.20 -30.44 -15.48
C GLN A 108 -30.02 -30.94 -16.93
N GLY A 109 -29.44 -32.13 -17.14
CA GLY A 109 -29.15 -32.68 -18.47
C GLY A 109 -27.94 -32.03 -19.17
N ILE A 110 -27.22 -31.13 -18.49
CA ILE A 110 -26.01 -30.47 -19.00
C ILE A 110 -24.81 -31.38 -18.74
N THR A 111 -24.61 -32.36 -19.62
CA THR A 111 -23.53 -33.35 -19.48
C THR A 111 -22.18 -32.81 -19.96
N PRO A 112 -21.06 -33.27 -19.39
CA PRO A 112 -19.71 -32.84 -19.78
C PRO A 112 -19.37 -33.14 -21.24
N ASP A 113 -19.89 -34.23 -21.81
CA ASP A 113 -19.58 -34.62 -23.20
C ASP A 113 -20.23 -33.68 -24.22
N LYS A 114 -21.43 -33.17 -23.91
CA LYS A 114 -22.14 -32.19 -24.75
C LYS A 114 -21.71 -30.74 -24.47
N ASN A 115 -21.15 -30.46 -23.30
CA ASN A 115 -20.89 -29.10 -22.81
C ASN A 115 -19.43 -28.91 -22.37
N GLN A 116 -18.49 -29.59 -23.02
CA GLN A 116 -17.09 -29.65 -22.61
C GLN A 116 -16.50 -28.25 -22.32
N LYS A 117 -16.74 -27.29 -23.20
CA LYS A 117 -16.27 -25.90 -23.07
C LYS A 117 -16.78 -25.21 -21.80
N SER A 118 -18.03 -25.44 -21.41
CA SER A 118 -18.61 -24.86 -20.19
C SER A 118 -17.95 -25.41 -18.92
N TYR A 119 -17.63 -26.71 -18.90
CA TYR A 119 -16.92 -27.34 -17.80
C TYR A 119 -15.45 -26.91 -17.71
N GLN A 120 -14.76 -26.74 -18.85
CA GLN A 120 -13.41 -26.17 -18.90
C GLN A 120 -13.41 -24.73 -18.36
N GLN A 121 -14.34 -23.89 -18.81
CA GLN A 121 -14.44 -22.50 -18.37
C GLN A 121 -14.82 -22.37 -16.90
N LEU A 122 -15.65 -23.28 -16.37
CA LEU A 122 -15.89 -23.37 -14.93
C LEU A 122 -14.59 -23.66 -14.16
N ALA A 123 -13.78 -24.61 -14.63
CA ALA A 123 -12.51 -24.93 -13.99
C ALA A 123 -11.52 -23.75 -14.06
N THR A 124 -11.41 -23.08 -15.21
CA THR A 124 -10.61 -21.85 -15.38
C THR A 124 -11.04 -20.77 -14.41
N PHE A 125 -12.34 -20.46 -14.32
CA PHE A 125 -12.86 -19.50 -13.36
C PHE A 125 -12.55 -19.90 -11.91
N ILE A 126 -12.72 -21.17 -11.54
CA ILE A 126 -12.40 -21.66 -10.20
C ILE A 126 -10.93 -21.43 -9.87
N ASN A 127 -10.02 -21.70 -10.82
CA ASN A 127 -8.60 -21.42 -10.65
C ASN A 127 -8.34 -19.91 -10.46
N HIS A 128 -8.87 -19.06 -11.34
CA HIS A 128 -8.71 -17.61 -11.24
C HIS A 128 -9.29 -17.06 -9.92
N ALA A 129 -10.52 -17.41 -9.57
CA ALA A 129 -11.20 -16.97 -8.34
C ALA A 129 -10.45 -17.39 -7.07
N THR A 130 -9.73 -18.52 -7.11
CA THR A 130 -8.88 -18.99 -6.01
C THR A 130 -7.44 -18.51 -6.05
N GLY A 131 -7.06 -17.60 -6.95
CA GLY A 131 -5.73 -16.97 -6.96
C GLY A 131 -4.74 -17.58 -7.95
N ARG A 132 -5.17 -18.54 -8.77
CA ARG A 132 -4.33 -19.21 -9.77
C ARG A 132 -4.55 -18.63 -11.15
N GLY A 133 -3.97 -17.46 -11.37
CA GLY A 133 -3.93 -16.83 -12.69
C GLY A 133 -3.16 -17.67 -13.71
N SER A 134 -3.61 -17.61 -14.97
CA SER A 134 -2.94 -18.25 -16.10
C SER A 134 -2.13 -17.23 -16.91
N PHE A 135 -1.07 -17.70 -17.56
CA PHE A 135 -0.21 -16.87 -18.41
C PHE A 135 -0.02 -17.56 -19.76
N GLU A 136 -1.14 -17.86 -20.43
CA GLU A 136 -1.23 -18.76 -21.59
C GLU A 136 -0.31 -18.37 -22.77
N ASN A 137 0.15 -17.12 -22.84
CA ASN A 137 0.97 -16.59 -23.93
C ASN A 137 2.38 -16.12 -23.51
N LEU A 138 2.77 -16.29 -22.23
CA LEU A 138 4.11 -15.89 -21.78
C LEU A 138 5.10 -17.04 -21.90
N ARG A 139 6.27 -16.73 -22.47
CA ARG A 139 7.39 -17.68 -22.54
C ARG A 139 7.80 -18.10 -21.12
N PRO A 140 8.21 -19.37 -20.89
CA PRO A 140 8.62 -19.84 -19.57
C PRO A 140 9.66 -18.97 -18.86
N GLY A 141 10.64 -18.42 -19.60
CA GLY A 141 11.65 -17.51 -19.05
C GLY A 141 11.07 -16.18 -18.52
N ALA A 142 10.01 -15.67 -19.14
CA ALA A 142 9.32 -14.48 -18.66
C ALA A 142 8.53 -14.74 -17.36
N LEU A 143 8.00 -15.95 -17.18
CA LEU A 143 7.36 -16.34 -15.91
C LEU A 143 8.37 -16.47 -14.78
N THR A 144 9.55 -17.01 -15.04
CA THR A 144 10.65 -17.04 -14.06
C THR A 144 11.05 -15.62 -13.66
N ALA A 145 11.20 -14.71 -14.63
CA ALA A 145 11.48 -13.30 -14.35
C ALA A 145 10.36 -12.63 -13.55
N LEU A 146 9.09 -12.85 -13.91
CA LEU A 146 7.95 -12.29 -13.18
C LEU A 146 7.88 -12.77 -11.73
N ASN A 147 8.16 -14.05 -11.46
CA ASN A 147 8.19 -14.59 -10.09
C ASN A 147 9.38 -14.05 -9.28
N ALA A 148 10.50 -13.73 -9.93
CA ALA A 148 11.64 -13.09 -9.28
C ALA A 148 11.34 -11.62 -8.97
N THR A 149 10.63 -10.92 -9.86
CA THR A 149 10.37 -9.48 -9.75
C THR A 149 9.17 -9.13 -8.87
N PHE A 150 8.07 -9.87 -8.99
CA PHE A 150 6.80 -9.55 -8.34
C PHE A 150 6.42 -10.60 -7.30
N PHE A 151 5.79 -10.15 -6.22
CA PHE A 151 5.20 -11.00 -5.20
C PHE A 151 3.88 -11.59 -5.68
N SER A 152 3.81 -12.92 -5.75
CA SER A 152 2.62 -13.71 -6.13
C SER A 152 1.96 -13.23 -7.44
N PRO A 153 2.66 -13.26 -8.59
CA PRO A 153 2.17 -12.69 -9.84
C PRO A 153 0.92 -13.38 -10.39
N ARG A 154 0.75 -14.71 -10.22
CA ARG A 154 -0.51 -15.37 -10.62
C ARG A 154 -1.67 -14.90 -9.77
N PHE A 155 -1.45 -14.65 -8.48
CA PHE A 155 -2.49 -14.09 -7.62
C PHE A 155 -2.95 -12.72 -8.11
N GLN A 156 -2.03 -11.80 -8.41
CA GLN A 156 -2.39 -10.46 -8.91
C GLN A 156 -3.16 -10.54 -10.23
N VAL A 157 -2.65 -11.32 -11.20
CA VAL A 157 -3.27 -11.45 -12.52
C VAL A 157 -4.64 -12.11 -12.43
N SER A 158 -4.82 -13.07 -11.51
CA SER A 158 -6.11 -13.73 -11.31
C SER A 158 -7.24 -12.76 -10.98
N ARG A 159 -6.96 -11.62 -10.30
CA ARG A 159 -7.98 -10.64 -9.93
C ARG A 159 -8.57 -9.95 -11.16
N VAL A 160 -7.73 -9.69 -12.16
CA VAL A 160 -8.16 -9.13 -13.45
C VAL A 160 -8.83 -10.22 -14.30
N GLN A 161 -8.27 -11.44 -14.31
CA GLN A 161 -8.82 -12.55 -15.08
C GLN A 161 -10.21 -12.99 -14.62
N VAL A 162 -10.52 -12.91 -13.32
CA VAL A 162 -11.89 -13.16 -12.82
C VAL A 162 -12.92 -12.23 -13.49
N ILE A 163 -12.58 -10.95 -13.68
CA ILE A 163 -13.43 -10.00 -14.40
C ILE A 163 -13.47 -10.36 -15.89
N GLY A 164 -12.31 -10.71 -16.45
CA GLY A 164 -12.18 -11.20 -17.83
C GLY A 164 -13.05 -12.42 -18.14
N ASP A 165 -13.13 -13.39 -17.23
CA ASP A 165 -13.94 -14.60 -17.39
C ASP A 165 -15.43 -14.27 -17.53
N LEU A 166 -15.90 -13.23 -16.82
CA LEU A 166 -17.29 -12.75 -16.90
C LEU A 166 -17.59 -12.08 -18.25
N ILE A 167 -16.75 -11.10 -18.62
CA ILE A 167 -17.01 -10.19 -19.75
C ILE A 167 -16.55 -10.73 -21.09
N SER A 168 -15.68 -11.74 -21.10
CA SER A 168 -15.12 -12.29 -22.33
C SER A 168 -16.24 -12.81 -23.26
N PRO A 169 -16.22 -12.43 -24.56
CA PRO A 169 -17.19 -12.94 -25.52
C PRO A 169 -17.01 -14.45 -25.75
N LYS A 170 -15.83 -15.01 -25.44
CA LYS A 170 -15.53 -16.44 -25.58
C LYS A 170 -16.18 -17.29 -24.49
N THR A 171 -16.62 -16.69 -23.38
CA THR A 171 -17.29 -17.39 -22.28
C THR A 171 -18.66 -17.88 -22.70
N THR A 172 -18.92 -19.17 -22.50
CA THR A 172 -20.23 -19.79 -22.77
C THR A 172 -21.31 -19.22 -21.85
N THR A 173 -22.55 -19.19 -22.31
CA THR A 173 -23.69 -18.72 -21.51
C THR A 173 -23.82 -19.48 -20.19
N LEU A 174 -23.57 -20.79 -20.19
CA LEU A 174 -23.62 -21.62 -18.98
C LEU A 174 -22.56 -21.24 -17.95
N ALA A 175 -21.29 -21.09 -18.38
CA ALA A 175 -20.22 -20.66 -17.49
C ALA A 175 -20.42 -19.22 -17.01
N ARG A 176 -20.80 -18.30 -17.92
CA ARG A 176 -21.05 -16.89 -17.59
C ARG A 176 -22.12 -16.74 -16.51
N LYS A 177 -23.20 -17.52 -16.56
CA LYS A 177 -24.25 -17.52 -15.52
C LYS A 177 -23.71 -17.89 -14.14
N VAL A 178 -22.83 -18.90 -14.06
CA VAL A 178 -22.21 -19.30 -12.79
C VAL A 178 -21.28 -18.21 -12.27
N ILE A 179 -20.41 -17.68 -13.14
CA ILE A 179 -19.47 -16.60 -12.80
C ILE A 179 -20.22 -15.36 -12.30
N ALA A 180 -21.23 -14.92 -13.06
CA ALA A 180 -22.03 -13.74 -12.71
C ALA A 180 -22.73 -13.90 -11.37
N ARG A 181 -23.34 -15.07 -11.12
CA ARG A 181 -23.99 -15.37 -9.83
C ARG A 181 -22.98 -15.32 -8.68
N ASP A 182 -21.87 -16.05 -8.79
CA ASP A 182 -20.92 -16.16 -7.70
C ASP A 182 -20.25 -14.80 -7.37
N LEU A 183 -20.03 -13.95 -8.38
CA LEU A 183 -19.54 -12.57 -8.20
C LEU A 183 -20.62 -11.63 -7.64
N ALA A 184 -21.87 -11.75 -8.09
CA ALA A 184 -22.98 -10.96 -7.57
C ALA A 184 -23.26 -11.28 -6.09
N GLU A 185 -23.24 -12.57 -5.71
CA GLU A 185 -23.36 -13.02 -4.33
C GLU A 185 -22.22 -12.47 -3.47
N PHE A 186 -20.97 -12.55 -3.95
CA PHE A 186 -19.82 -11.99 -3.25
C PHE A 186 -19.96 -10.47 -3.03
N TYR A 187 -20.36 -9.74 -4.07
CA TYR A 187 -20.55 -8.28 -4.02
C TYR A 187 -21.70 -7.88 -3.09
N ALA A 188 -22.89 -8.46 -3.28
CA ALA A 188 -24.08 -8.14 -2.48
C ALA A 188 -23.87 -8.44 -1.00
N THR A 189 -23.25 -9.58 -0.69
CA THR A 189 -22.91 -9.93 0.71
C THR A 189 -21.92 -8.95 1.30
N GLY A 190 -20.88 -8.55 0.55
CA GLY A 190 -19.91 -7.56 0.98
C GLY A 190 -20.57 -6.23 1.30
N MET A 191 -21.39 -5.72 0.39
CA MET A 191 -22.14 -4.48 0.61
C MET A 191 -23.06 -4.57 1.83
N GLY A 192 -23.74 -5.70 2.04
CA GLY A 192 -24.54 -5.95 3.23
C GLY A 192 -23.71 -5.92 4.52
N ILE A 193 -22.56 -6.59 4.56
CA ILE A 193 -21.65 -6.60 5.72
C ILE A 193 -21.15 -5.18 6.03
N LEU A 194 -20.71 -4.43 5.01
CA LEU A 194 -20.27 -3.05 5.17
C LEU A 194 -21.38 -2.14 5.70
N ALA A 195 -22.60 -2.28 5.17
CA ALA A 195 -23.76 -1.50 5.62
C ALA A 195 -24.10 -1.82 7.09
N MET A 196 -24.15 -3.10 7.46
CA MET A 196 -24.39 -3.53 8.84
C MET A 196 -23.30 -3.05 9.80
N ALA A 197 -22.03 -3.12 9.41
CA ALA A 197 -20.93 -2.61 10.21
C ALA A 197 -21.06 -1.09 10.44
N LYS A 198 -21.38 -0.33 9.40
CA LYS A 198 -21.63 1.11 9.50
C LYS A 198 -22.82 1.44 10.41
N MET A 199 -23.92 0.68 10.31
CA MET A 199 -25.07 0.80 11.21
C MET A 199 -24.71 0.47 12.67
N GLY A 200 -23.78 -0.46 12.87
CA GLY A 200 -23.22 -0.81 14.17
C GLY A 200 -22.17 0.17 14.71
N GLY A 201 -21.96 1.33 14.06
CA GLY A 201 -21.04 2.37 14.50
C GLY A 201 -19.59 2.19 14.05
N ALA A 202 -19.27 1.18 13.23
CA ALA A 202 -17.95 1.06 12.63
C ALA A 202 -17.75 2.10 11.53
N ASP A 203 -16.50 2.54 11.35
CA ASP A 203 -16.15 3.45 10.25
C ASP A 203 -16.01 2.64 8.95
N VAL A 204 -16.61 3.14 7.87
CA VAL A 204 -16.58 2.52 6.55
C VAL A 204 -16.33 3.61 5.52
N GLU A 205 -15.11 3.59 4.96
CA GLU A 205 -14.66 4.58 3.98
C GLU A 205 -15.29 4.31 2.60
N ALA A 206 -15.98 5.31 2.07
CA ALA A 206 -16.64 5.23 0.76
C ALA A 206 -15.84 5.91 -0.36
N ASP A 207 -14.78 6.66 -0.03
CA ASP A 207 -13.97 7.37 -1.00
C ASP A 207 -12.92 6.44 -1.66
N PRO A 208 -13.02 6.15 -2.97
CA PRO A 208 -12.08 5.27 -3.67
C PRO A 208 -10.67 5.87 -3.85
N ARG A 209 -10.44 7.11 -3.39
CA ARG A 209 -9.11 7.73 -3.33
C ARG A 209 -8.33 7.32 -2.07
N SER A 210 -9.02 6.82 -1.04
CA SER A 210 -8.45 6.40 0.23
C SER A 210 -7.91 4.96 0.17
N SER A 211 -6.83 4.64 0.89
CA SER A 211 -6.38 3.24 0.99
C SER A 211 -7.33 2.38 1.81
N ASP A 212 -8.23 3.00 2.58
CA ASP A 212 -9.25 2.31 3.38
C ASP A 212 -10.59 2.15 2.66
N PHE A 213 -10.69 2.56 1.39
CA PHE A 213 -11.90 2.40 0.59
C PHE A 213 -12.52 1.00 0.72
N GLY A 214 -13.79 0.95 1.14
CA GLY A 214 -14.56 -0.27 1.30
C GLY A 214 -14.09 -1.18 2.44
N LYS A 215 -13.19 -0.73 3.31
CA LYS A 215 -12.81 -1.47 4.52
C LYS A 215 -13.71 -1.07 5.69
N ILE A 216 -13.87 -2.00 6.62
CA ILE A 216 -14.50 -1.73 7.92
C ILE A 216 -13.39 -1.43 8.92
N LYS A 217 -13.46 -0.30 9.60
CA LYS A 217 -12.53 0.12 10.64
C LYS A 217 -13.21 0.06 12.01
N VAL A 218 -12.62 -0.71 12.92
CA VAL A 218 -13.03 -0.83 14.33
C VAL A 218 -11.79 -0.58 15.18
N GLY A 219 -11.76 0.57 15.87
CA GLY A 219 -10.52 1.07 16.49
C GLY A 219 -9.42 1.23 15.44
N ASP A 220 -8.24 0.67 15.72
CA ASP A 220 -7.09 0.67 14.80
C ASP A 220 -7.07 -0.47 13.79
N THR A 221 -8.06 -1.35 13.85
CA THR A 221 -8.16 -2.52 12.96
C THR A 221 -8.98 -2.21 11.74
N ARG A 222 -8.46 -2.61 10.58
CA ARG A 222 -9.17 -2.58 9.30
C ARG A 222 -9.39 -3.98 8.79
N TYR A 223 -10.65 -4.27 8.48
CA TYR A 223 -11.09 -5.50 7.84
C TYR A 223 -11.40 -5.23 6.37
N ASN A 224 -10.66 -5.92 5.49
CA ASN A 224 -10.81 -5.84 4.04
C ASN A 224 -11.53 -7.08 3.51
N TYR A 225 -12.86 -7.01 3.45
CA TYR A 225 -13.72 -8.06 2.88
C TYR A 225 -13.43 -8.33 1.39
N TRP A 226 -12.97 -7.33 0.65
CA TRP A 226 -12.73 -7.45 -0.78
C TRP A 226 -11.40 -8.13 -1.12
N GLY A 227 -10.53 -8.29 -0.12
CA GLY A 227 -9.18 -8.84 -0.28
C GLY A 227 -8.40 -8.14 -1.41
N GLY A 228 -7.81 -8.93 -2.31
CA GLY A 228 -6.99 -8.44 -3.42
C GLY A 228 -7.73 -7.64 -4.50
N PHE A 229 -9.06 -7.52 -4.46
CA PHE A 229 -9.83 -6.73 -5.43
C PHE A 229 -9.88 -5.23 -5.07
N GLN A 230 -9.88 -4.88 -3.78
CA GLN A 230 -9.99 -3.48 -3.34
C GLN A 230 -8.83 -2.57 -3.77
N PRO A 231 -7.57 -3.03 -3.81
CA PRO A 231 -6.47 -2.20 -4.29
C PRO A 231 -6.63 -1.81 -5.77
N LEU A 232 -7.26 -2.65 -6.59
CA LEU A 232 -7.53 -2.32 -7.99
C LEU A 232 -8.62 -1.24 -8.11
N ALA A 233 -9.70 -1.35 -7.34
CA ALA A 233 -10.75 -0.33 -7.31
C ALA A 233 -10.21 1.03 -6.82
N THR A 234 -9.37 1.01 -5.79
CA THR A 234 -8.69 2.20 -5.26
C THR A 234 -7.75 2.81 -6.30
N LEU A 235 -6.95 1.98 -7.00
CA LEU A 235 -6.10 2.44 -8.09
C LEU A 235 -6.91 3.14 -9.18
N THR A 236 -8.02 2.54 -9.63
CA THR A 236 -8.91 3.15 -10.61
C THR A 236 -9.46 4.49 -10.12
N GLY A 237 -9.95 4.57 -8.88
CA GLY A 237 -10.45 5.83 -8.30
C GLY A 237 -9.40 6.93 -8.28
N ARG A 238 -8.15 6.59 -7.91
CA ARG A 238 -7.02 7.53 -7.90
C ARG A 238 -6.60 7.96 -9.30
N LEU A 239 -6.61 7.07 -10.29
CA LEU A 239 -6.29 7.40 -11.68
C LEU A 239 -7.34 8.31 -12.32
N VAL A 240 -8.62 7.98 -12.13
CA VAL A 240 -9.75 8.77 -12.67
C VAL A 240 -9.79 10.17 -12.05
N SER A 241 -9.63 10.27 -10.73
CA SER A 241 -9.64 11.55 -10.03
C SER A 241 -8.32 12.33 -10.16
N GLY A 242 -7.18 11.66 -10.33
CA GLY A 242 -5.86 12.29 -10.19
C GLY A 242 -5.56 12.75 -8.77
N GLN A 243 -6.23 12.16 -7.78
CA GLN A 243 -6.18 12.57 -6.38
C GLN A 243 -6.03 11.36 -5.46
N ILE A 244 -5.39 11.59 -4.32
CA ILE A 244 -5.30 10.61 -3.22
C ILE A 244 -5.84 11.25 -1.95
N LYS A 245 -6.63 10.48 -1.20
CA LYS A 245 -7.02 10.83 0.17
C LYS A 245 -6.06 10.16 1.14
N GLN A 246 -5.42 10.96 2.00
CA GLN A 246 -4.60 10.44 3.08
C GLN A 246 -5.48 9.80 4.14
N THR A 247 -5.15 8.58 4.52
CA THR A 247 -5.99 7.74 5.39
C THR A 247 -6.00 8.22 6.84
N ALA A 248 -4.87 8.75 7.31
CA ALA A 248 -4.75 9.28 8.66
C ALA A 248 -5.43 10.65 8.80
N THR A 249 -5.13 11.60 7.91
CA THR A 249 -5.57 12.99 8.04
C THR A 249 -6.83 13.35 7.26
N GLY A 250 -7.28 12.46 6.36
CA GLY A 250 -8.39 12.74 5.44
C GLY A 250 -8.06 13.74 4.32
N LYS A 251 -6.84 14.30 4.29
CA LYS A 251 -6.45 15.34 3.32
C LYS A 251 -6.39 14.79 1.90
N ILE A 252 -6.96 15.55 0.96
CA ILE A 252 -6.94 15.22 -0.46
C ILE A 252 -5.75 15.94 -1.11
N LYS A 253 -4.87 15.17 -1.76
CA LYS A 253 -3.72 15.70 -2.50
C LYS A 253 -3.90 15.40 -3.98
N LYS A 254 -3.67 16.40 -4.83
CA LYS A 254 -3.50 16.18 -6.27
C LYS A 254 -2.22 15.39 -6.48
N LYS A 255 -2.25 14.49 -7.47
CA LYS A 255 -1.11 13.66 -7.80
C LYS A 255 -0.94 13.57 -9.31
N ASP A 256 0.30 13.69 -9.76
CA ASP A 256 0.59 13.67 -11.18
C ASP A 256 0.22 12.32 -11.81
N ARG A 257 -0.51 12.39 -12.91
CA ARG A 257 -1.03 11.23 -13.64
C ARG A 257 0.02 10.59 -14.56
N VAL A 258 1.05 11.35 -14.95
CA VAL A 258 2.00 11.01 -16.04
C VAL A 258 3.42 11.52 -15.74
N SER A 259 3.98 11.23 -14.56
CA SER A 259 5.42 11.41 -14.32
C SER A 259 6.10 10.03 -14.16
N LEU A 260 7.39 9.91 -14.50
CA LEU A 260 8.19 8.71 -14.20
C LEU A 260 8.76 8.74 -12.77
N GLY A 261 8.34 9.70 -11.95
CA GLY A 261 8.82 9.89 -10.59
C GLY A 261 8.06 9.08 -9.54
N ILE A 262 8.57 9.14 -8.30
CA ILE A 262 7.97 8.57 -7.07
C ILE A 262 6.48 8.92 -6.95
N ASP A 263 6.07 10.08 -7.47
CA ASP A 263 4.71 10.60 -7.37
C ASP A 263 3.72 9.97 -8.36
N ASN A 264 4.11 8.96 -9.15
CA ASN A 264 3.19 8.26 -10.05
C ASN A 264 2.40 7.18 -9.32
N THR A 265 1.07 7.26 -9.39
CA THR A 265 0.14 6.31 -8.75
C THR A 265 0.32 4.86 -9.23
N VAL A 266 0.59 4.65 -10.52
CA VAL A 266 0.83 3.31 -11.11
C VAL A 266 2.17 2.76 -10.65
N ILE A 267 3.24 3.57 -10.67
CA ILE A 267 4.57 3.14 -10.21
C ILE A 267 4.52 2.75 -8.74
N GLN A 268 3.88 3.56 -7.90
CA GLN A 268 3.69 3.21 -6.49
C GLN A 268 2.88 1.93 -6.32
N PHE A 269 1.79 1.76 -7.08
CA PHE A 269 1.04 0.52 -7.03
C PHE A 269 1.90 -0.68 -7.41
N LEU A 270 2.68 -0.61 -8.49
CA LEU A 270 3.60 -1.67 -8.89
C LEU A 270 4.69 -1.95 -7.85
N ARG A 271 5.22 -0.92 -7.17
CA ARG A 271 6.17 -1.08 -6.05
C ARG A 271 5.58 -1.95 -4.95
N THR A 272 4.30 -1.76 -4.59
CA THR A 272 3.63 -2.63 -3.60
C THR A 272 3.49 -4.10 -4.02
N LYS A 273 3.74 -4.40 -5.30
CA LYS A 273 3.68 -5.74 -5.87
C LYS A 273 5.05 -6.35 -6.09
N LEU A 274 6.14 -5.62 -5.84
CA LEU A 274 7.49 -6.16 -6.00
C LEU A 274 7.76 -7.23 -4.94
N SER A 275 8.54 -8.25 -5.32
CA SER A 275 9.06 -9.22 -4.36
C SER A 275 10.10 -8.53 -3.45
N PRO A 276 10.48 -9.13 -2.30
CA PRO A 276 11.31 -8.44 -1.30
C PRO A 276 12.61 -7.85 -1.85
N VAL A 277 13.32 -8.56 -2.72
CA VAL A 277 14.63 -8.13 -3.25
C VAL A 277 14.51 -6.95 -4.24
N PRO A 278 13.73 -7.04 -5.34
CA PRO A 278 13.40 -5.91 -6.20
C PRO A 278 12.73 -4.75 -5.47
N GLY A 279 11.88 -5.02 -4.48
CA GLY A 279 11.25 -4.01 -3.63
C GLY A 279 12.28 -3.15 -2.92
N ARG A 280 13.33 -3.77 -2.36
CA ARG A 280 14.45 -3.06 -1.73
C ARG A 280 15.31 -2.28 -2.73
N VAL A 281 15.55 -2.82 -3.93
CA VAL A 281 16.23 -2.07 -5.00
C VAL A 281 15.43 -0.81 -5.35
N ALA A 282 14.11 -0.93 -5.45
CA ALA A 282 13.24 0.23 -5.64
C ALA A 282 13.32 1.18 -4.45
N ASP A 283 13.30 0.69 -3.21
CA ASP A 283 13.39 1.53 -2.01
C ASP A 283 14.72 2.33 -1.95
N VAL A 284 15.85 1.71 -2.33
CA VAL A 284 17.15 2.41 -2.45
C VAL A 284 17.12 3.44 -3.58
N PHE A 285 16.59 3.06 -4.75
CA PHE A 285 16.49 3.98 -5.90
C PHE A 285 15.60 5.19 -5.62
N PHE A 286 14.52 5.00 -4.86
CA PHE A 286 13.59 6.05 -4.47
C PHE A 286 13.98 6.74 -3.15
N GLU A 287 15.07 6.30 -2.50
CA GLU A 287 15.57 6.79 -1.20
C GLU A 287 14.54 6.72 -0.06
N GLU A 288 13.48 5.92 -0.23
CA GLU A 288 12.37 5.77 0.70
C GLU A 288 11.73 4.38 0.59
N THR A 289 11.35 3.79 1.73
CA THR A 289 10.57 2.55 1.76
C THR A 289 9.13 2.79 1.30
N ILE A 290 8.36 1.72 1.04
CA ILE A 290 6.91 1.80 0.75
C ILE A 290 6.12 2.50 1.89
N LEU A 291 6.64 2.44 3.11
CA LEU A 291 6.08 3.10 4.29
C LEU A 291 6.59 4.54 4.48
N GLY A 292 7.39 5.05 3.54
CA GLY A 292 7.95 6.41 3.56
C GLY A 292 9.14 6.58 4.52
N GLU A 293 9.76 5.49 4.97
CA GLU A 293 10.95 5.55 5.84
C GLU A 293 12.19 5.84 5.00
N ALA A 294 13.10 6.66 5.53
CA ALA A 294 14.39 6.89 4.89
C ALA A 294 15.20 5.58 4.88
N VAL A 295 15.73 5.21 3.71
CA VAL A 295 16.55 4.01 3.57
C VAL A 295 18.00 4.36 3.88
N GLU A 296 18.56 3.79 4.94
CA GLU A 296 20.02 3.77 5.12
C GLU A 296 20.62 2.65 4.26
N PRO A 297 21.61 2.95 3.41
CA PRO A 297 22.24 1.96 2.54
C PRO A 297 23.24 1.10 3.32
N THR A 298 22.78 0.21 4.21
CA THR A 298 23.65 -0.74 4.93
C THR A 298 23.27 -2.21 4.69
N ALA A 299 24.28 -3.03 4.37
CA ALA A 299 24.14 -4.46 4.09
C ALA A 299 23.61 -5.28 5.29
N LYS A 300 23.77 -4.78 6.52
CA LYS A 300 23.32 -5.42 7.76
C LYS A 300 21.78 -5.42 7.89
N PHE A 301 21.10 -4.45 7.28
CA PHE A 301 19.64 -4.37 7.23
C PHE A 301 19.02 -5.34 6.20
N ALA A 302 19.80 -5.76 5.19
CA ALA A 302 19.33 -6.65 4.12
C ALA A 302 19.07 -8.10 4.60
N GLY A 303 19.88 -8.60 5.55
CA GLY A 303 19.74 -9.98 6.05
C GLY A 303 18.52 -10.20 6.96
N LYS A 304 18.20 -9.23 7.84
CA LYS A 304 17.08 -9.32 8.77
C LYS A 304 15.72 -9.16 8.06
N ALA A 305 15.61 -8.18 7.17
CA ALA A 305 14.39 -7.94 6.38
C ALA A 305 14.10 -9.07 5.37
N ALA A 306 15.12 -9.70 4.80
CA ALA A 306 14.95 -10.86 3.93
C ALA A 306 14.38 -12.06 4.71
N PHE A 307 14.80 -12.26 5.96
CA PHE A 307 14.29 -13.32 6.85
C PHE A 307 12.84 -13.05 7.30
N GLU A 308 12.50 -11.80 7.66
CA GLU A 308 11.13 -11.39 8.01
C GLU A 308 10.16 -11.54 6.82
N SER A 309 10.63 -11.31 5.60
CA SER A 309 9.84 -11.49 4.36
C SER A 309 9.55 -12.95 4.01
N LEU A 310 10.17 -13.93 4.70
CA LEU A 310 9.92 -15.35 4.50
C LEU A 310 8.68 -15.84 5.26
N VAL A 311 8.20 -15.06 6.23
CA VAL A 311 6.96 -15.34 6.97
C VAL A 311 5.79 -14.79 6.14
N PRO A 312 4.78 -15.59 5.79
CA PRO A 312 3.59 -15.09 5.09
C PRO A 312 2.94 -13.91 5.82
N LEU A 313 2.57 -12.85 5.08
CA LEU A 313 2.06 -11.60 5.65
C LEU A 313 0.88 -11.79 6.60
N PHE A 314 -0.06 -12.70 6.31
CA PHE A 314 -1.20 -12.92 7.20
C PHE A 314 -0.80 -13.50 8.58
N ILE A 315 0.33 -14.22 8.67
CA ILE A 315 0.89 -14.68 9.95
C ILE A 315 1.46 -13.47 10.69
N GLN A 316 2.13 -12.57 9.98
CA GLN A 316 2.63 -11.31 10.55
C GLN A 316 1.46 -10.47 11.05
N ASP A 317 0.44 -10.25 10.22
CA ASP A 317 -0.77 -9.50 10.58
C ASP A 317 -1.50 -10.12 11.80
N THR A 318 -1.51 -11.46 11.92
CA THR A 318 -2.09 -12.15 13.08
C THR A 318 -1.24 -11.97 14.34
N ILE A 319 0.09 -12.02 14.23
CA ILE A 319 1.02 -11.78 15.34
C ILE A 319 0.96 -10.31 15.77
N ASP A 320 0.88 -9.38 14.82
CA ASP A 320 0.78 -7.95 15.10
C ASP A 320 -0.57 -7.65 15.77
N ALA A 321 -1.68 -8.22 15.29
CA ALA A 321 -2.96 -8.16 15.99
C ALA A 321 -2.85 -8.69 17.43
N TRP A 322 -2.15 -9.81 17.67
CA TRP A 322 -1.91 -10.33 19.02
C TRP A 322 -1.09 -9.38 19.89
N ARG A 323 -0.01 -8.80 19.34
CA ARG A 323 0.88 -7.88 20.07
C ARG A 323 0.21 -6.56 20.42
N PHE A 324 -0.58 -6.01 19.50
CA PHE A 324 -1.21 -4.70 19.67
C PHE A 324 -2.58 -4.77 20.38
N GLN A 325 -3.28 -5.91 20.34
CA GLN A 325 -4.65 -6.02 20.89
C GLN A 325 -4.79 -7.02 22.05
N GLY A 326 -3.74 -7.77 22.39
CA GLY A 326 -3.86 -8.84 23.39
C GLY A 326 -4.76 -10.00 22.93
N PHE A 327 -5.28 -10.77 23.90
CA PHE A 327 -6.15 -11.95 23.67
C PHE A 327 -7.64 -11.61 23.71
N ASP A 328 -8.00 -10.39 23.31
CA ASP A 328 -9.36 -9.89 23.39
C ASP A 328 -10.27 -10.59 22.36
N ALA A 329 -11.60 -10.40 22.48
CA ALA A 329 -12.59 -11.04 21.62
C ALA A 329 -12.38 -10.79 20.10
N GLN A 330 -11.62 -9.74 19.74
CA GLN A 330 -11.28 -9.40 18.36
C GLN A 330 -10.21 -10.33 17.77
N PHE A 331 -9.30 -10.91 18.57
CA PHE A 331 -8.20 -11.74 18.07
C PHE A 331 -8.66 -13.07 17.45
N PRO A 332 -9.52 -13.89 18.09
CA PRO A 332 -10.04 -15.12 17.48
C PRO A 332 -10.82 -14.86 16.19
N LEU A 333 -11.56 -13.75 16.14
CA LEU A 333 -12.29 -13.32 14.96
C LEU A 333 -11.31 -12.95 13.83
N SER A 334 -10.34 -12.07 14.11
CA SER A 334 -9.31 -11.63 13.16
C SER A 334 -8.53 -12.79 12.56
N ALA A 335 -8.06 -13.74 13.39
CA ALA A 335 -7.34 -14.92 12.93
C ALA A 335 -8.20 -15.81 12.02
N THR A 336 -9.47 -16.00 12.36
CA THR A 336 -10.42 -16.79 11.56
C THR A 336 -10.71 -16.11 10.21
N LEU A 337 -10.96 -14.80 10.21
CA LEU A 337 -11.22 -14.03 9.01
C LEU A 337 -9.99 -14.02 8.08
N ALA A 338 -8.80 -13.77 8.63
CA ALA A 338 -7.53 -13.80 7.91
C ALA A 338 -7.31 -15.11 7.15
N PHE A 339 -7.60 -16.25 7.78
CA PHE A 339 -7.49 -17.56 7.14
C PHE A 339 -8.39 -17.71 5.91
N THR A 340 -9.58 -17.13 5.93
CA THR A 340 -10.52 -17.18 4.79
C THR A 340 -10.13 -16.27 3.62
N GLY A 341 -9.10 -15.45 3.81
CA GLY A 341 -8.57 -14.48 2.85
C GLY A 341 -9.11 -13.06 3.02
N ILE A 342 -9.93 -12.80 4.04
CA ILE A 342 -10.31 -11.44 4.44
C ILE A 342 -9.05 -10.78 5.02
N GLY A 343 -8.64 -9.64 4.48
CA GLY A 343 -7.45 -8.95 4.99
C GLY A 343 -7.74 -8.33 6.35
N VAL A 344 -6.85 -8.50 7.31
CA VAL A 344 -6.90 -7.84 8.62
C VAL A 344 -5.60 -7.05 8.77
N GLN A 345 -5.71 -5.76 9.08
CA GLN A 345 -4.55 -4.87 9.27
C GLN A 345 -4.77 -4.03 10.52
N THR A 346 -3.84 -4.08 11.46
CA THR A 346 -3.89 -3.30 12.70
C THR A 346 -2.67 -2.39 12.77
N TRP A 347 -2.93 -1.09 12.88
CA TRP A 347 -1.91 -0.06 12.96
C TRP A 347 -2.52 1.21 13.55
N GLU A 348 -1.85 1.72 14.59
CA GLU A 348 -2.22 2.95 15.29
C GLU A 348 -2.04 4.17 14.37
N VAL A 349 -2.87 5.18 14.59
CA VAL A 349 -2.64 6.50 14.00
C VAL A 349 -1.43 7.09 14.70
N ALA A 350 -0.39 7.43 13.95
CA ALA A 350 0.79 8.00 14.55
C ALA A 350 0.50 9.36 15.22
N PRO A 351 1.17 9.70 16.34
CA PRO A 351 0.92 10.93 17.10
C PRO A 351 0.97 12.21 16.24
N PHE A 352 1.82 12.25 15.22
CA PHE A 352 1.91 13.38 14.31
C PHE A 352 0.63 13.56 13.47
N ALA A 353 0.06 12.48 12.96
CA ALA A 353 -1.16 12.54 12.17
C ALA A 353 -2.39 12.86 13.04
N GLU A 354 -2.40 12.36 14.28
CA GLU A 354 -3.43 12.70 15.27
C GLU A 354 -3.35 14.19 15.67
N LEU A 355 -2.14 14.69 15.92
CA LEU A 355 -1.92 16.12 16.15
C LEU A 355 -2.43 16.96 14.98
N GLU A 356 -2.12 16.58 13.74
CA GLU A 356 -2.58 17.29 12.54
C GLU A 356 -4.11 17.30 12.45
N LEU A 357 -4.78 16.18 12.77
CA LEU A 357 -6.24 16.11 12.82
C LEU A 357 -6.83 17.02 13.89
N GLN A 358 -6.28 17.03 15.10
CA GLN A 358 -6.78 17.85 16.20
C GLN A 358 -6.59 19.34 15.90
N LYS A 359 -5.42 19.73 15.39
CA LYS A 359 -5.16 21.10 14.93
C LYS A 359 -6.08 21.52 13.80
N ASP A 360 -6.29 20.68 12.79
CA ASP A 360 -7.22 20.97 11.69
C ASP A 360 -8.67 21.08 12.18
N SER A 361 -9.09 20.24 13.13
CA SER A 361 -10.44 20.29 13.72
C SER A 361 -10.66 21.62 14.43
N LEU A 362 -9.71 22.02 15.29
CA LEU A 362 -9.80 23.29 16.01
C LEU A 362 -9.75 24.49 15.05
N ALA A 363 -8.84 24.46 14.07
CA ALA A 363 -8.75 25.50 13.04
C ALA A 363 -10.06 25.65 12.24
N ARG A 364 -10.74 24.55 11.92
CA ARG A 364 -12.04 24.59 11.23
C ARG A 364 -13.15 25.17 12.11
N GLN A 365 -13.14 24.84 13.40
CA GLN A 365 -14.11 25.38 14.35
C GLN A 365 -13.93 26.90 14.53
N THR A 366 -12.68 27.36 14.63
CA THR A 366 -12.36 28.77 14.90
C THR A 366 -12.40 29.65 13.65
N TYR A 367 -11.88 29.16 12.51
CA TYR A 367 -11.66 29.98 11.30
C TYR A 367 -12.31 29.42 10.03
N GLY A 368 -12.95 28.25 10.09
CA GLY A 368 -13.57 27.60 8.92
C GLY A 368 -12.56 27.06 7.89
N LYS A 369 -11.27 26.98 8.25
CA LYS A 369 -10.16 26.55 7.38
C LYS A 369 -9.35 25.45 8.06
N ASN A 370 -8.61 24.65 7.29
CA ASN A 370 -7.62 23.75 7.88
C ASN A 370 -6.46 24.55 8.49
N TYR A 371 -5.71 23.93 9.41
CA TYR A 371 -4.58 24.58 10.07
C TYR A 371 -3.51 25.04 9.07
N ASP A 372 -3.28 24.26 8.01
CA ASP A 372 -2.33 24.57 6.93
C ASP A 372 -2.80 25.67 5.95
N GLN A 373 -4.02 26.17 6.13
CA GLN A 373 -4.62 27.24 5.32
C GLN A 373 -4.76 28.56 6.09
N LEU A 374 -4.38 28.58 7.36
CA LEU A 374 -4.43 29.78 8.19
C LEU A 374 -3.31 30.76 7.82
N SER A 375 -3.63 32.04 7.87
CA SER A 375 -2.65 33.13 7.81
C SER A 375 -1.78 33.13 9.07
N PHE A 376 -0.64 33.81 9.01
CA PHE A 376 0.30 33.88 10.14
C PHE A 376 -0.35 34.38 11.45
N SER A 377 -1.21 35.41 11.36
CA SER A 377 -1.93 35.93 12.51
C SER A 377 -2.95 34.93 13.06
N GLU A 378 -3.69 34.24 12.19
CA GLU A 378 -4.66 33.20 12.58
C GLU A 378 -3.95 32.01 13.25
N VAL A 379 -2.78 31.58 12.73
CA VAL A 379 -1.97 30.52 13.36
C VAL A 379 -1.46 30.96 14.73
N SER A 380 -0.90 32.17 14.84
CA SER A 380 -0.33 32.66 16.10
C SER A 380 -1.39 32.74 17.20
N MET A 381 -2.61 33.18 16.85
CA MET A 381 -3.75 33.18 17.78
C MET A 381 -4.17 31.76 18.16
N LEU A 382 -4.24 30.84 17.19
CA LEU A 382 -4.64 29.45 17.43
C LEU A 382 -3.62 28.68 18.26
N ASP A 383 -2.33 28.83 17.99
CA ASP A 383 -1.27 28.18 18.77
C ASP A 383 -1.19 28.75 20.18
N GLY A 384 -1.46 30.05 20.36
CA GLY A 384 -1.61 30.66 21.68
C GLY A 384 -2.79 30.07 22.45
N ASP A 385 -3.94 29.91 21.80
CA ASP A 385 -5.12 29.25 22.36
C ASP A 385 -4.86 27.77 22.68
N ILE A 386 -4.17 27.04 21.80
CA ILE A 386 -3.75 25.65 22.03
C ILE A 386 -2.91 25.53 23.30
N LEU A 387 -1.92 26.41 23.46
CA LEU A 387 -1.00 26.40 24.59
C LEU A 387 -1.72 26.65 25.93
N ILE A 388 -2.74 27.50 25.94
CA ILE A 388 -3.44 27.92 27.16
C ILE A 388 -4.63 27.02 27.47
N ASN A 389 -5.45 26.70 26.48
CA ASN A 389 -6.78 26.09 26.64
C ASN A 389 -6.86 24.63 26.17
N HIS A 390 -5.86 24.12 25.44
CA HIS A 390 -5.88 22.76 24.89
C HIS A 390 -4.63 21.93 25.29
N PRO A 391 -4.45 21.62 26.59
CA PRO A 391 -3.26 20.93 27.09
C PRO A 391 -3.02 19.56 26.44
N GLY A 392 -4.08 18.85 26.03
CA GLY A 392 -3.97 17.58 25.32
C GLY A 392 -3.32 17.70 23.93
N ILE A 393 -3.59 18.79 23.20
CA ILE A 393 -2.91 19.07 21.92
C ILE A 393 -1.43 19.38 22.19
N THR A 394 -1.11 20.14 23.24
CA THR A 394 0.28 20.45 23.63
C THR A 394 1.08 19.22 24.07
N GLU A 395 0.44 18.23 24.69
CA GLU A 395 1.07 16.96 25.04
C GLU A 395 1.34 16.11 23.78
N LEU A 396 0.36 16.00 22.89
CA LEU A 396 0.53 15.35 21.58
C LEU A 396 1.61 16.03 20.73
N GLU A 397 1.76 17.35 20.80
CA GLU A 397 2.87 18.06 20.15
C GLU A 397 4.23 17.61 20.67
N ARG A 398 4.36 17.41 21.98
CA ARG A 398 5.59 16.92 22.60
C ARG A 398 5.86 15.48 22.16
N GLU A 399 4.86 14.61 22.24
CA GLU A 399 4.98 13.21 21.80
C GLU A 399 5.34 13.10 20.31
N ALA A 400 4.66 13.87 19.44
CA ALA A 400 4.93 13.89 18.01
C ALA A 400 6.37 14.33 17.69
N LYS A 401 6.91 15.32 18.43
CA LYS A 401 8.30 15.78 18.28
C LYS A 401 9.33 14.69 18.59
N PHE A 402 9.05 13.82 19.57
CA PHE A 402 9.96 12.74 19.98
C PHE A 402 9.67 11.39 19.32
N SER A 403 8.58 11.28 18.54
CA SER A 403 8.26 10.07 17.79
C SER A 403 9.25 9.81 16.64
N SER A 404 9.39 8.55 16.22
CA SER A 404 10.19 8.16 15.04
C SER A 404 9.72 8.86 13.75
N GLU A 405 8.46 9.31 13.70
CA GLU A 405 7.92 10.15 12.63
C GLU A 405 8.38 11.61 12.70
N GLY A 406 8.60 12.16 13.89
CA GLY A 406 9.25 13.47 14.05
C GLY A 406 10.66 13.49 13.45
N ILE A 407 11.43 12.42 13.64
CA ILE A 407 12.74 12.23 12.99
C ILE A 407 12.56 12.16 11.46
N ARG A 408 11.58 11.39 10.97
CA ARG A 408 11.25 11.31 9.52
C ARG A 408 10.83 12.67 8.94
N PHE A 409 10.10 13.48 9.69
CA PHE A 409 9.69 14.83 9.32
C PHE A 409 10.92 15.74 9.17
N HIS A 410 11.85 15.73 10.13
CA HIS A 410 13.10 16.47 10.04
C HIS A 410 13.98 16.02 8.86
N LEU A 411 14.04 14.71 8.57
CA LEU A 411 14.71 14.19 7.37
C LEU A 411 14.04 14.65 6.07
N LYS A 412 12.70 14.70 6.04
CA LYS A 412 11.94 15.22 4.89
C LYS A 412 12.21 16.70 4.66
N ILE A 413 12.28 17.50 5.72
CA ILE A 413 12.65 18.92 5.64
C ILE A 413 14.06 19.07 5.06
N ALA A 414 15.03 18.27 5.52
CA ALA A 414 16.39 18.30 4.98
C ALA A 414 16.43 17.91 3.49
N ARG A 415 15.57 16.99 3.03
CA ARG A 415 15.43 16.67 1.59
C ARG A 415 14.76 17.79 0.81
N GLU A 416 13.72 18.41 1.36
CA GLU A 416 13.04 19.57 0.76
C GLU A 416 14.01 20.76 0.63
N ASP A 417 14.90 20.94 1.59
CA ASP A 417 15.96 21.95 1.58
C ASP A 417 16.97 21.68 0.43
N ARG A 418 17.42 20.44 0.26
CA ARG A 418 18.25 20.04 -0.90
C ARG A 418 17.55 20.20 -2.25
N LYS A 419 16.25 19.91 -2.33
CA LYS A 419 15.46 20.14 -3.56
C LYS A 419 15.35 21.64 -3.85
N SER A 420 15.17 22.44 -2.80
CA SER A 420 15.14 23.89 -2.89
C SER A 420 16.47 24.47 -3.38
N GLU A 421 17.58 23.99 -2.84
CA GLU A 421 18.93 24.35 -3.26
C GLU A 421 19.11 24.16 -4.78
N ARG A 422 18.74 22.99 -5.32
CA ARG A 422 18.80 22.71 -6.76
C ARG A 422 17.89 23.62 -7.59
N LEU A 423 16.76 24.05 -7.04
CA LEU A 423 15.85 24.98 -7.71
C LEU A 423 16.47 26.38 -7.76
N LEU A 424 17.08 26.83 -6.66
CA LEU A 424 17.81 28.09 -6.58
C LEU A 424 19.00 28.08 -7.55
N GLU A 425 19.83 27.04 -7.56
CA GLU A 425 20.96 26.89 -8.49
C GLU A 425 20.56 27.05 -9.96
N LYS A 426 19.38 26.56 -10.35
CA LYS A 426 18.85 26.69 -11.72
C LYS A 426 18.38 28.10 -12.08
N ARG A 427 18.13 28.95 -11.08
CA ARG A 427 17.48 30.26 -11.23
C ARG A 427 18.37 31.43 -10.86
N ILE A 428 19.51 31.18 -10.22
CA ILE A 428 20.49 32.23 -9.91
C ILE A 428 21.34 32.59 -11.13
N ASP A 429 22.00 33.75 -11.05
CA ASP A 429 22.90 34.28 -12.07
C ASP A 429 24.01 33.28 -12.42
N LYS A 430 24.30 33.15 -13.73
CA LYS A 430 25.25 32.14 -14.23
C LYS A 430 26.68 32.43 -13.81
N ASP A 431 27.06 33.70 -13.69
CA ASP A 431 28.40 34.09 -13.27
C ASP A 431 28.57 33.78 -11.78
N LEU A 432 27.54 34.07 -10.97
CA LEU A 432 27.52 33.69 -9.55
C LEU A 432 27.62 32.17 -9.38
N LEU A 433 26.86 31.40 -10.15
CA LEU A 433 26.88 29.94 -10.09
C LEU A 433 28.24 29.38 -10.50
N ALA A 434 28.87 29.93 -11.55
CA ALA A 434 30.20 29.52 -11.99
C ALA A 434 31.26 29.78 -10.90
N ASP A 435 31.22 30.96 -10.28
CA ASP A 435 32.11 31.33 -9.18
C ASP A 435 31.94 30.42 -7.96
N LEU A 436 30.69 30.10 -7.58
CA LEU A 436 30.40 29.20 -6.47
C LEU A 436 30.93 27.78 -6.74
N ASN A 437 30.76 27.29 -7.97
CA ASN A 437 31.28 25.98 -8.37
C ASN A 437 32.81 25.91 -8.32
N ASP A 438 33.50 26.96 -8.77
CA ASP A 438 34.96 27.06 -8.75
C ASP A 438 35.52 26.95 -7.32
N ILE A 439 34.89 27.65 -6.37
CA ILE A 439 35.27 27.62 -4.96
C ILE A 439 34.66 26.46 -4.16
N LYS A 440 33.94 25.55 -4.83
CA LYS A 440 33.23 24.39 -4.26
C LYS A 440 32.23 24.76 -3.17
N LEU A 441 31.58 25.90 -3.32
CA LEU A 441 30.49 26.36 -2.47
C LEU A 441 29.14 26.14 -3.14
N ARG A 442 28.10 26.03 -2.31
CA ARG A 442 26.73 25.94 -2.78
C ARG A 442 25.90 27.11 -2.30
N VAL A 443 24.81 27.36 -3.01
CA VAL A 443 23.87 28.44 -2.70
C VAL A 443 23.15 28.19 -1.38
N GLY A 444 23.00 26.92 -0.98
CA GLY A 444 22.20 26.53 0.19
C GLY A 444 20.69 26.57 -0.12
N GLY A 445 19.94 25.71 0.57
CA GLY A 445 18.49 25.66 0.43
C GLY A 445 17.76 26.77 1.19
N VAL A 446 16.45 26.85 0.97
CA VAL A 446 15.54 27.62 1.81
C VAL A 446 14.60 26.65 2.51
N ASN A 447 14.36 26.89 3.80
CA ASN A 447 13.41 26.10 4.56
C ASN A 447 12.02 26.72 4.43
N ARG A 448 10.98 25.88 4.44
CA ARG A 448 9.58 26.29 4.56
C ARG A 448 9.16 26.59 6.00
N ILE A 449 10.02 26.31 6.98
CA ILE A 449 9.73 26.46 8.41
C ILE A 449 10.36 27.74 8.94
N PHE A 450 9.56 28.52 9.64
CA PHE A 450 9.95 29.75 10.33
C PHE A 450 9.45 29.64 11.77
N GLY A 451 10.35 29.36 12.72
CA GLY A 451 9.98 29.06 14.10
C GLY A 451 9.02 27.86 14.19
N ASN A 452 7.84 28.07 14.77
CA ASN A 452 6.78 27.04 14.88
C ASN A 452 5.86 26.97 13.64
N TRP A 453 6.08 27.82 12.63
CA TRP A 453 5.19 27.96 11.48
C TRP A 453 5.79 27.38 10.19
N ARG A 454 4.93 26.99 9.23
CA ARG A 454 5.33 26.36 7.96
C ARG A 454 4.55 26.93 6.76
N LEU A 455 5.27 27.27 5.69
CA LEU A 455 4.70 27.60 4.38
C LEU A 455 4.00 26.38 3.75
N ASN A 456 2.79 26.58 3.23
CA ASN A 456 2.12 25.59 2.39
C ASN A 456 2.86 25.41 1.04
N ASP A 457 2.48 24.42 0.22
CA ASP A 457 3.25 24.12 -1.00
C ASP A 457 3.26 25.26 -2.03
N GLU A 458 2.17 26.04 -2.14
CA GLU A 458 2.09 27.18 -3.06
C GLU A 458 2.92 28.37 -2.54
N GLN A 459 2.74 28.72 -1.26
CA GLN A 459 3.50 29.76 -0.59
C GLN A 459 4.99 29.43 -0.57
N TYR A 460 5.35 28.16 -0.34
CA TYR A 460 6.75 27.74 -0.34
C TYR A 460 7.38 27.86 -1.71
N LYS A 461 6.64 27.51 -2.78
CA LYS A 461 7.11 27.71 -4.14
C LYS A 461 7.29 29.20 -4.46
N GLU A 462 6.33 30.04 -4.07
CA GLU A 462 6.43 31.49 -4.24
C GLU A 462 7.65 32.05 -3.48
N TYR A 463 7.86 31.61 -2.24
CA TYR A 463 9.01 31.99 -1.43
C TYR A 463 10.33 31.59 -2.09
N GLN A 464 10.45 30.36 -2.60
CA GLN A 464 11.63 29.91 -3.35
C GLN A 464 11.93 30.79 -4.57
N GLU A 465 10.88 31.19 -5.30
CA GLU A 465 11.01 32.03 -6.49
C GLU A 465 11.43 33.47 -6.14
N ARG A 466 10.87 34.04 -5.07
CA ARG A 466 11.26 35.36 -4.55
C ARG A 466 12.68 35.37 -4.01
N VAL A 467 13.10 34.34 -3.27
CA VAL A 467 14.48 34.23 -2.80
C VAL A 467 15.45 34.17 -3.97
N ALA A 468 15.19 33.37 -5.00
CA ALA A 468 16.05 33.32 -6.20
C ALA A 468 16.17 34.68 -6.88
N LYS A 469 15.05 35.39 -7.04
CA LYS A 469 15.01 36.74 -7.62
C LYS A 469 15.82 37.73 -6.79
N ASN A 470 15.66 37.71 -5.47
CA ASN A 470 16.33 38.63 -4.56
C ASN A 470 17.83 38.33 -4.47
N VAL A 471 18.24 37.06 -4.53
CA VAL A 471 19.65 36.66 -4.67
C VAL A 471 20.28 37.32 -5.90
N ASN A 472 19.63 37.26 -7.06
CA ASN A 472 20.15 37.85 -8.30
C ASN A 472 20.23 39.38 -8.23
N SER A 473 19.21 40.03 -7.67
CA SER A 473 19.19 41.49 -7.52
C SER A 473 20.33 41.97 -6.64
N LEU A 474 20.47 41.38 -5.45
CA LEU A 474 21.52 41.72 -4.50
C LEU A 474 22.92 41.39 -5.04
N PHE A 475 23.07 40.26 -5.75
CA PHE A 475 24.35 39.91 -6.37
C PHE A 475 24.79 40.94 -7.40
N LYS A 476 23.86 41.45 -8.23
CA LYS A 476 24.17 42.46 -9.24
C LYS A 476 24.76 43.73 -8.63
N GLU A 477 24.23 44.16 -7.49
CA GLU A 477 24.73 45.32 -6.73
C GLU A 477 26.08 45.03 -6.07
N MET A 478 26.27 43.82 -5.55
CA MET A 478 27.49 43.43 -4.83
C MET A 478 28.60 42.89 -5.74
N LYS A 479 28.35 42.69 -7.05
CA LYS A 479 29.31 42.12 -8.01
C LYS A 479 30.68 42.83 -8.00
N PRO A 480 30.78 44.18 -7.92
CA PRO A 480 32.08 44.85 -7.81
C PRO A 480 32.86 44.44 -6.56
N LEU A 481 32.19 44.37 -5.40
CA LEU A 481 32.80 43.94 -4.14
C LEU A 481 33.14 42.45 -4.17
N TRP A 482 32.26 41.62 -4.71
CA TRP A 482 32.44 40.18 -4.86
C TRP A 482 33.73 39.82 -5.60
N ASN A 483 34.03 40.56 -6.67
CA ASN A 483 35.22 40.35 -7.50
C ASN A 483 36.54 40.68 -6.76
N THR A 484 36.49 41.49 -5.71
CA THR A 484 37.68 41.83 -4.90
C THR A 484 37.97 40.83 -3.79
N LYS A 485 37.06 39.88 -3.52
CA LYS A 485 37.18 38.95 -2.39
C LYS A 485 37.85 37.64 -2.79
N ASN A 486 38.64 37.12 -1.84
CA ASN A 486 39.15 35.75 -1.88
C ASN A 486 38.03 34.75 -1.54
N LYS A 487 38.36 33.46 -1.50
CA LYS A 487 37.39 32.38 -1.23
C LYS A 487 36.59 32.59 0.06
N GLU A 488 37.24 32.95 1.16
CA GLU A 488 36.59 33.18 2.46
C GLU A 488 35.69 34.42 2.42
N GLY A 489 36.15 35.52 1.81
CA GLY A 489 35.32 36.70 1.65
C GLY A 489 34.11 36.48 0.72
N LYS A 490 34.25 35.66 -0.33
CA LYS A 490 33.10 35.26 -1.19
C LYS A 490 32.12 34.38 -0.41
N PHE A 491 32.58 33.52 0.49
CA PHE A 491 31.72 32.73 1.37
C PHE A 491 30.88 33.61 2.31
N GLU A 492 31.53 34.56 2.99
CA GLU A 492 30.85 35.50 3.90
C GLU A 492 29.83 36.38 3.17
N LEU A 493 30.20 36.89 2.00
CA LEU A 493 29.29 37.65 1.15
C LEU A 493 28.11 36.80 0.70
N MET A 494 28.33 35.53 0.32
CA MET A 494 27.24 34.64 -0.10
C MET A 494 26.28 34.33 1.06
N SER A 495 26.81 34.07 2.25
CA SER A 495 26.00 33.86 3.45
C SER A 495 25.12 35.07 3.77
N THR A 496 25.71 36.28 3.68
CA THR A 496 25.00 37.55 3.87
C THR A 496 23.94 37.76 2.79
N LEU A 497 24.30 37.53 1.53
CA LEU A 497 23.43 37.66 0.37
C LEU A 497 22.19 36.75 0.51
N LEU A 498 22.41 35.48 0.82
CA LEU A 498 21.33 34.51 1.00
C LEU A 498 20.44 34.87 2.18
N ARG A 499 21.02 35.30 3.30
CA ARG A 499 20.25 35.74 4.49
C ARG A 499 19.38 36.95 4.15
N SER A 500 19.94 37.96 3.49
CA SER A 500 19.20 39.16 3.08
C SER A 500 18.10 38.83 2.06
N ALA A 501 18.38 37.96 1.09
CA ALA A 501 17.38 37.52 0.12
C ALA A 501 16.21 36.78 0.77
N LYS A 502 16.48 35.94 1.78
CA LYS A 502 15.48 35.25 2.60
C LYS A 502 14.60 36.24 3.37
N LEU A 503 15.21 37.24 4.01
CA LEU A 503 14.50 38.28 4.76
C LEU A 503 13.59 39.12 3.86
N LEU A 504 14.11 39.60 2.73
CA LEU A 504 13.33 40.37 1.76
C LEU A 504 12.17 39.56 1.20
N ALA A 505 12.39 38.28 0.85
CA ALA A 505 11.34 37.42 0.34
C ALA A 505 10.25 37.15 1.40
N ALA A 506 10.63 37.02 2.67
CA ALA A 506 9.67 36.87 3.77
C ALA A 506 8.84 38.15 3.96
N ASP A 507 9.48 39.32 3.95
CA ASP A 507 8.82 40.62 4.10
C ASP A 507 7.86 40.94 2.93
N GLU A 508 8.29 40.69 1.69
CA GLU A 508 7.45 40.83 0.49
C GLU A 508 6.19 39.97 0.55
N MET A 509 6.29 38.81 1.18
CA MET A 509 5.18 37.87 1.37
C MET A 509 4.38 38.15 2.64
N LYS A 510 4.77 39.17 3.44
CA LYS A 510 4.21 39.47 4.76
C LYS A 510 4.23 38.26 5.70
N ILE A 511 5.27 37.45 5.58
CA ILE A 511 5.60 36.37 6.51
C ILE A 511 6.38 37.06 7.63
N GLY A 512 5.87 37.02 8.87
CA GLY A 512 6.33 37.84 10.00
C GLY A 512 7.86 37.97 10.16
N SER A 513 8.30 39.11 10.69
CA SER A 513 9.71 39.49 10.86
C SER A 513 10.52 38.37 11.52
N MET A 514 11.65 38.00 10.90
CA MET A 514 12.64 37.09 11.47
C MET A 514 13.45 37.80 12.58
N GLU A 515 12.80 38.17 13.67
CA GLU A 515 13.50 38.42 14.94
C GLU A 515 13.65 37.12 15.72
#